data_AF-A0A7J2M9B2-F1
#
_entry.id   AF-A0A7J2M9B2-F1
#
_cell.length_a   1.000
_cell.length_b   1.000
_cell.length_c   1.000
_cell.angle_alpha   90.00
_cell.angle_beta   90.00
_cell.angle_gamma   90.00
#
_symmetry.space_group_name_H-M   'P 1'
#
loop_
_entity.id
_entity.type
_entity.pdbx_description
1 polymer ?
#
loop_
_entity_poly.entity_id
_entity_poly.type
_entity_poly.pdbx_seq_one_letter_code
_entity_poly.pdbx_strand_id
1 'polypeptide(L)'
;MMRKNMKQVGMAGLLISVGVLGRIYLRPLLPNLPHMTITINGVTQPVFIADMFFIVAIVSLLSGILLKGYYTIIIPVMVMLITDVFYGNGYIFLFTWSGFAFISLIAHASSKKLVFNGASALKVMGIGIGGVLLYDAWTNFGWWIGPYYPHTVDGLALCYTLAIPFTVWHVLSTGLVLMVIAPVVLYFKDATMQLSSKQPLEKYMPLAASLLLAAASLLMAL
;
A
#
# COMPACT_ATOMS: atom_id res chain seq x y z
N MET A 1 -28.54 7.83 -10.38
CA MET A 1 -27.21 7.40 -10.86
C MET A 1 -26.16 8.50 -10.70
N MET A 2 -26.39 9.70 -11.22
CA MET A 2 -25.42 10.83 -11.20
C MET A 2 -24.94 11.25 -9.79
N ARG A 3 -25.86 11.46 -8.83
CA ARG A 3 -25.53 11.85 -7.44
C ARG A 3 -24.69 10.81 -6.68
N LYS A 4 -24.84 9.54 -7.03
CA LYS A 4 -24.10 8.41 -6.44
C LYS A 4 -22.66 8.40 -6.93
N ASN A 5 -22.46 8.59 -8.24
CA ASN A 5 -21.14 8.72 -8.85
C ASN A 5 -20.38 9.94 -8.30
N MET A 6 -21.04 11.10 -8.13
CA MET A 6 -20.39 12.29 -7.55
C MET A 6 -19.85 12.05 -6.14
N LYS A 7 -20.61 11.35 -5.28
CA LYS A 7 -20.15 11.02 -3.92
C LYS A 7 -18.97 10.04 -3.93
N GLN A 8 -18.97 9.08 -4.86
CA GLN A 8 -17.88 8.12 -5.02
C GLN A 8 -16.59 8.83 -5.50
N VAL A 9 -16.71 9.74 -6.47
CA VAL A 9 -15.59 10.59 -6.95
C VAL A 9 -15.08 11.49 -5.82
N GLY A 10 -15.97 12.12 -5.04
CA GLY A 10 -15.57 12.94 -3.90
C GLY A 10 -14.79 12.17 -2.85
N MET A 11 -15.22 10.94 -2.52
CA MET A 11 -14.49 10.07 -1.60
C MET A 11 -13.14 9.63 -2.17
N ALA A 12 -13.06 9.33 -3.46
CA ALA A 12 -11.79 9.01 -4.12
C ALA A 12 -10.82 10.20 -4.07
N GLY A 13 -11.31 11.41 -4.36
CA GLY A 13 -10.52 12.64 -4.25
C GLY A 13 -10.05 12.91 -2.82
N LEU A 14 -10.89 12.63 -1.81
CA LEU A 14 -10.50 12.71 -0.41
C LEU A 14 -9.39 11.72 -0.07
N LEU A 15 -9.51 10.44 -0.45
CA LEU A 15 -8.49 9.42 -0.20
C LEU A 15 -7.16 9.75 -0.89
N ILE A 16 -7.21 10.24 -2.13
CA ILE A 16 -6.01 10.69 -2.85
C ILE A 16 -5.38 11.89 -2.11
N SER A 17 -6.19 12.88 -1.71
CA SER A 17 -5.69 14.07 -1.01
C SER A 17 -5.06 13.70 0.34
N VAL A 18 -5.71 12.85 1.13
CA VAL A 18 -5.16 12.35 2.40
C VAL A 18 -3.87 11.56 2.17
N GLY A 19 -3.82 10.71 1.14
CA GLY A 19 -2.62 9.96 0.78
C GLY A 19 -1.45 10.87 0.40
N VAL A 20 -1.69 11.83 -0.49
CA VAL A 20 -0.67 12.77 -1.00
C VAL A 20 -0.20 13.73 0.08
N LEU A 21 -1.14 14.46 0.71
CA LEU A 21 -0.81 15.45 1.73
C LEU A 21 -0.23 14.76 2.97
N GLY A 22 -0.76 13.59 3.32
CA GLY A 22 -0.25 12.76 4.40
C GLY A 22 1.21 12.39 4.18
N ARG A 23 1.53 11.82 3.01
CA ARG A 23 2.89 11.43 2.67
C ARG A 23 3.86 12.62 2.64
N ILE A 24 3.42 13.77 2.13
CA ILE A 24 4.28 14.96 1.95
C ILE A 24 4.50 15.72 3.25
N TYR A 25 3.43 16.03 3.98
CA TYR A 25 3.45 17.03 5.06
C TYR A 25 3.46 16.45 6.46
N LEU A 26 3.12 15.16 6.66
CA LEU A 26 3.11 14.56 8.00
C LEU A 26 4.46 13.96 8.42
N ARG A 27 5.47 13.98 7.54
CA ARG A 27 6.84 13.51 7.87
C ARG A 27 7.42 14.14 9.15
N PRO A 28 7.25 15.46 9.43
CA PRO A 28 7.73 16.06 10.67
C PRO A 28 7.03 15.57 11.95
N LEU A 29 5.88 14.87 11.82
CA LEU A 29 5.17 14.29 12.96
C LEU A 29 5.66 12.89 13.32
N LEU A 30 6.62 12.34 12.57
CA LEU A 30 7.26 11.09 12.96
C LEU A 30 7.94 11.24 14.32
N PRO A 31 7.85 10.22 15.19
CA PRO A 31 8.56 10.25 16.45
C PRO A 31 10.06 10.32 16.19
N ASN A 32 10.79 11.02 17.07
CA ASN A 32 12.23 10.94 17.09
C ASN A 32 12.64 9.51 17.47
N LEU A 33 13.14 8.76 16.49
CA LEU A 33 13.59 7.39 16.69
C LEU A 33 14.98 7.39 17.34
N PRO A 34 15.26 6.45 18.25
CA PRO A 34 16.59 6.30 18.80
C PRO A 34 17.59 5.98 17.70
N HIS A 35 18.74 6.66 17.71
CA HIS A 35 19.82 6.47 16.74
C HIS A 35 20.63 5.19 17.05
N MET A 36 19.95 4.05 17.07
CA MET A 36 20.58 2.74 17.19
C MET A 36 20.88 2.21 15.80
N THR A 37 22.12 1.79 15.60
CA THR A 37 22.59 1.16 14.36
C THR A 37 22.83 -0.32 14.59
N ILE A 38 22.55 -1.12 13.58
CA ILE A 38 22.90 -2.53 13.53
C ILE A 38 23.79 -2.78 12.33
N THR A 39 24.84 -3.58 12.52
CA THR A 39 25.70 -4.04 11.44
C THR A 39 25.27 -5.45 11.06
N ILE A 40 24.76 -5.62 9.83
CA ILE A 40 24.34 -6.92 9.31
C ILE A 40 25.13 -7.19 8.04
N ASN A 41 25.85 -8.32 8.00
CA ASN A 41 26.72 -8.69 6.86
C ASN A 41 27.68 -7.57 6.45
N GLY A 42 28.28 -6.88 7.42
CA GLY A 42 29.23 -5.78 7.19
C GLY A 42 28.58 -4.44 6.79
N VAL A 43 27.27 -4.37 6.59
CA VAL A 43 26.54 -3.13 6.30
C VAL A 43 25.96 -2.58 7.59
N THR A 44 26.35 -1.35 7.95
CA THR A 44 25.82 -0.66 9.13
C THR A 44 24.64 0.22 8.73
N GLN A 45 23.48 -0.03 9.35
CA GLN A 45 22.24 0.70 9.05
C GLN A 45 21.44 1.02 10.33
N PRO A 46 20.54 2.02 10.28
CA PRO A 46 19.63 2.29 11.39
C PRO A 46 18.70 1.11 11.66
N VAL A 47 18.47 0.81 12.94
CA VAL A 47 17.49 -0.21 13.38
C VAL A 47 16.05 0.24 13.10
N PHE A 48 15.81 1.54 13.13
CA PHE A 48 14.51 2.13 12.85
C PHE A 48 14.58 3.06 11.65
N ILE A 49 13.85 2.72 10.60
CA ILE A 49 13.71 3.53 9.40
C ILE A 49 12.27 3.99 9.34
N ALA A 50 11.98 5.19 9.84
CA ALA A 50 10.63 5.74 9.76
C ALA A 50 10.36 6.37 8.40
N ASP A 51 9.20 6.01 7.85
CA ASP A 51 8.70 6.52 6.59
C ASP A 51 7.16 6.71 6.63
N MET A 52 6.63 7.28 5.55
CA MET A 52 5.20 7.59 5.36
C MET A 52 4.44 6.59 4.46
N PHE A 53 5.06 5.49 4.02
CA PHE A 53 4.45 4.50 3.14
C PHE A 53 3.24 3.82 3.78
N PHE A 54 3.18 3.73 5.11
CA PHE A 54 1.99 3.24 5.81
C PHE A 54 0.73 4.06 5.46
N ILE A 55 0.84 5.37 5.23
CA ILE A 55 -0.31 6.20 4.82
C ILE A 55 -0.84 5.71 3.47
N VAL A 56 0.07 5.41 2.54
CA VAL A 56 -0.27 4.86 1.22
C VAL A 56 -0.88 3.47 1.36
N ALA A 57 -0.34 2.61 2.24
CA ALA A 57 -0.91 1.30 2.55
C ALA A 57 -2.36 1.41 3.06
N ILE A 58 -2.62 2.35 3.98
CA ILE A 58 -3.96 2.60 4.53
C ILE A 58 -4.90 3.06 3.43
N VAL A 59 -4.59 4.10 2.65
CA VAL A 59 -5.51 4.58 1.60
C VAL A 59 -5.73 3.53 0.50
N SER A 60 -4.73 2.68 0.23
CA SER A 60 -4.85 1.54 -0.69
C SER A 60 -5.81 0.48 -0.15
N LEU A 61 -5.71 0.15 1.15
CA LEU A 61 -6.63 -0.76 1.81
C LEU A 61 -8.07 -0.20 1.79
N LEU A 62 -8.23 1.10 2.11
CA LEU A 62 -9.52 1.77 2.13
C LEU A 62 -10.17 1.82 0.75
N SER A 63 -9.41 2.09 -0.31
CA SER A 63 -9.96 2.12 -1.67
C SER A 63 -10.56 0.76 -2.07
N GLY A 64 -9.89 -0.34 -1.72
CA GLY A 64 -10.35 -1.70 -1.99
C GLY A 64 -11.60 -2.08 -1.18
N ILE A 65 -11.65 -1.70 0.10
CA ILE A 65 -12.79 -1.99 0.98
C ILE A 65 -14.04 -1.15 0.61
N LEU A 66 -13.85 0.15 0.40
CA LEU A 66 -14.94 1.14 0.37
C LEU A 66 -15.46 1.45 -1.04
N LEU A 67 -14.57 1.65 -2.03
CA LEU A 67 -14.95 2.25 -3.32
C LEU A 67 -15.08 1.26 -4.46
N LYS A 68 -14.26 0.21 -4.49
CA LYS A 68 -14.33 -0.89 -5.47
C LYS A 68 -14.15 -0.46 -6.93
N GLY A 69 -14.14 -1.45 -7.82
CA GLY A 69 -14.02 -1.23 -9.26
C GLY A 69 -12.75 -0.47 -9.59
N TYR A 70 -12.87 0.53 -10.45
CA TYR A 70 -11.72 1.30 -10.95
C TYR A 70 -10.95 2.03 -9.84
N TYR A 71 -11.61 2.43 -8.76
CA TYR A 71 -10.98 3.14 -7.65
C TYR A 71 -10.02 2.28 -6.83
N THR A 72 -10.19 0.94 -6.87
CA THR A 72 -9.24 -0.01 -6.27
C THR A 72 -7.83 0.22 -6.83
N ILE A 73 -7.69 0.56 -8.11
CA ILE A 73 -6.38 0.79 -8.72
C ILE A 73 -6.02 2.26 -8.87
N ILE A 74 -6.99 3.11 -9.21
CA ILE A 74 -6.73 4.54 -9.47
C ILE A 74 -6.16 5.22 -8.22
N ILE A 75 -6.72 4.95 -7.05
CA ILE A 75 -6.31 5.64 -5.82
C ILE A 75 -4.85 5.35 -5.44
N PRO A 76 -4.41 4.09 -5.25
CA PRO A 76 -3.01 3.81 -4.91
C PRO A 76 -2.04 4.35 -5.97
N VAL A 77 -2.35 4.17 -7.25
CA VAL A 77 -1.49 4.62 -8.35
C VAL A 77 -1.40 6.15 -8.41
N MET A 78 -2.51 6.87 -8.24
CA MET A 78 -2.49 8.34 -8.27
C MET A 78 -1.75 8.93 -7.06
N VAL A 79 -1.90 8.34 -5.87
CA VAL A 79 -1.15 8.77 -4.69
C VAL A 79 0.35 8.61 -4.94
N MET A 80 0.78 7.45 -5.44
CA MET A 80 2.19 7.22 -5.76
C MET A 80 2.68 8.12 -6.89
N LEU A 81 1.97 8.22 -8.00
CA LEU A 81 2.32 9.10 -9.13
C LEU A 81 2.55 10.54 -8.68
N ILE A 82 1.61 11.14 -7.96
CA ILE A 82 1.71 12.55 -7.54
C ILE A 82 2.88 12.74 -6.58
N THR A 83 3.04 11.84 -5.62
CA THR A 83 4.08 11.97 -4.60
C THR A 83 5.47 11.64 -5.13
N ASP A 84 5.59 10.77 -6.13
CA ASP A 84 6.84 10.48 -6.82
C ASP A 84 7.25 11.59 -7.77
N VAL A 85 6.31 12.31 -8.39
CA VAL A 85 6.60 13.57 -9.10
C VAL A 85 7.16 14.61 -8.13
N PHE A 86 6.68 14.64 -6.89
CA PHE A 86 7.16 15.58 -5.87
C PHE A 86 8.54 15.22 -5.32
N TYR A 87 8.80 13.95 -5.00
CA TYR A 87 10.07 13.50 -4.42
C TYR A 87 11.15 13.11 -5.44
N GLY A 88 10.75 12.86 -6.68
CA GLY A 88 11.53 12.04 -7.61
C GLY A 88 11.40 10.54 -7.29
N ASN A 89 11.55 9.69 -8.29
CA ASN A 89 11.65 8.25 -8.11
C ASN A 89 12.69 7.67 -9.07
N GLY A 90 13.26 6.52 -8.70
CA GLY A 90 14.22 5.79 -9.51
C GLY A 90 13.58 4.57 -10.16
N TYR A 91 14.44 3.63 -10.55
CA TYR A 91 14.06 2.35 -11.16
C TYR A 91 12.96 1.58 -10.41
N ILE A 92 12.82 1.73 -9.09
CA ILE A 92 11.86 0.91 -8.33
C ILE A 92 10.39 1.33 -8.47
N PHE A 93 10.08 2.44 -9.15
CA PHE A 93 8.75 3.05 -9.13
C PHE A 93 7.62 2.09 -9.50
N LEU A 94 7.75 1.30 -10.58
CA LEU A 94 6.72 0.34 -10.98
C LEU A 94 6.50 -0.78 -9.94
N PHE A 95 7.56 -1.22 -9.25
CA PHE A 95 7.42 -2.19 -8.15
C PHE A 95 6.65 -1.59 -6.99
N THR A 96 6.90 -0.33 -6.63
CA THR A 96 6.15 0.34 -5.55
C THR A 96 4.68 0.56 -5.93
N TRP A 97 4.39 0.97 -7.17
CA TRP A 97 3.01 1.20 -7.62
C TRP A 97 2.20 -0.10 -7.68
N SER A 98 2.80 -1.17 -8.22
CA SER A 98 2.17 -2.49 -8.28
C SER A 98 2.02 -3.13 -6.90
N GLY A 99 2.98 -2.94 -5.99
CA GLY A 99 2.86 -3.40 -4.61
C GLY A 99 1.63 -2.80 -3.92
N PHE A 100 1.42 -1.49 -4.00
CA PHE A 100 0.24 -0.86 -3.38
C PHE A 100 -1.07 -1.25 -4.06
N ALA A 101 -1.03 -1.50 -5.37
CA ALA A 101 -2.14 -2.09 -6.09
C ALA A 101 -2.53 -3.47 -5.52
N PHE A 102 -1.56 -4.32 -5.15
CA PHE A 102 -1.84 -5.62 -4.53
C PHE A 102 -2.57 -5.49 -3.19
N ILE A 103 -2.16 -4.55 -2.34
CA ILE A 103 -2.85 -4.28 -1.07
C ILE A 103 -4.33 -3.98 -1.32
N SER A 104 -4.61 -3.04 -2.24
CA SER A 104 -5.98 -2.67 -2.56
C SER A 104 -6.76 -3.83 -3.20
N LEU A 105 -6.13 -4.62 -4.06
CA LEU A 105 -6.75 -5.77 -4.71
C LEU A 105 -7.16 -6.86 -3.71
N ILE A 106 -6.29 -7.20 -2.76
CA ILE A 106 -6.58 -8.18 -1.70
C ILE A 106 -7.72 -7.67 -0.80
N ALA A 107 -7.69 -6.38 -0.46
CA ALA A 107 -8.74 -5.72 0.29
C ALA A 107 -10.08 -5.75 -0.45
N HIS A 108 -10.06 -5.48 -1.76
CA HIS A 108 -11.23 -5.56 -2.63
C HIS A 108 -11.84 -6.96 -2.67
N ALA A 109 -11.01 -7.99 -2.86
CA ALA A 109 -11.44 -9.38 -2.88
C ALA A 109 -12.08 -9.81 -1.55
N SER A 110 -11.58 -9.30 -0.43
CA SER A 110 -12.05 -9.62 0.91
C SER A 110 -13.24 -8.77 1.37
N SER A 111 -13.47 -7.61 0.73
CA SER A 111 -14.43 -6.59 1.16
C SER A 111 -15.84 -7.11 1.40
N LYS A 112 -16.33 -8.07 0.60
CA LYS A 112 -17.68 -8.63 0.71
C LYS A 112 -17.92 -9.40 2.00
N LYS A 113 -16.87 -9.97 2.60
CA LYS A 113 -16.93 -10.82 3.81
C LYS A 113 -16.81 -10.02 5.11
N LEU A 114 -16.53 -8.72 5.01
CA LEU A 114 -16.36 -7.84 6.16
C LEU A 114 -17.72 -7.30 6.61
N VAL A 115 -17.99 -7.27 7.91
CA VAL A 115 -19.20 -6.66 8.49
C VAL A 115 -18.82 -5.87 9.73
N PHE A 116 -19.72 -5.07 10.30
CA PHE A 116 -19.40 -4.30 11.51
C PHE A 116 -19.38 -5.21 12.76
N ASN A 117 -18.23 -5.84 13.00
CA ASN A 117 -17.92 -6.62 14.22
C ASN A 117 -16.41 -6.73 14.48
N GLY A 118 -16.04 -7.15 15.69
CA GLY A 118 -14.63 -7.30 16.09
C GLY A 118 -13.84 -8.31 15.24
N ALA A 119 -14.48 -9.41 14.83
CA ALA A 119 -13.83 -10.40 13.95
C ALA A 119 -13.45 -9.81 12.59
N SER A 120 -14.28 -8.94 12.03
CA SER A 120 -13.98 -8.25 10.78
C SER A 120 -12.93 -7.16 10.97
N ALA A 121 -12.88 -6.50 12.14
CA ALA A 121 -11.82 -5.56 12.46
C ALA A 121 -10.45 -6.27 12.48
N LEU A 122 -10.36 -7.44 13.11
CA LEU A 122 -9.16 -8.28 13.06
C LEU A 122 -8.83 -8.74 11.63
N LYS A 123 -9.83 -9.08 10.81
CA LYS A 123 -9.59 -9.39 9.39
C LYS A 123 -9.03 -8.19 8.63
N VAL A 124 -9.53 -6.98 8.86
CA VAL A 124 -9.00 -5.75 8.23
C VAL A 124 -7.55 -5.53 8.64
N MET A 125 -7.22 -5.70 9.92
CA MET A 125 -5.83 -5.64 10.40
C MET A 125 -4.95 -6.70 9.73
N GLY A 126 -5.41 -7.95 9.67
CA GLY A 126 -4.69 -9.04 9.01
C GLY A 126 -4.48 -8.81 7.51
N ILE A 127 -5.47 -8.27 6.81
CA ILE A 127 -5.33 -7.89 5.39
C ILE A 127 -4.32 -6.76 5.25
N GLY A 128 -4.35 -5.75 6.12
CA GLY A 128 -3.41 -4.63 6.07
C GLY A 128 -1.97 -5.05 6.34
N ILE A 129 -1.73 -5.80 7.43
CA ILE A 129 -0.39 -6.31 7.78
C ILE A 129 0.11 -7.28 6.72
N GLY A 130 -0.72 -8.24 6.30
CA GLY A 130 -0.35 -9.19 5.24
C GLY A 130 -0.11 -8.49 3.89
N GLY A 131 -0.87 -7.44 3.59
CA GLY A 131 -0.68 -6.61 2.41
C GLY A 131 0.65 -5.85 2.43
N VAL A 132 1.01 -5.26 3.56
CA VAL A 132 2.30 -4.59 3.75
C VAL A 132 3.47 -5.57 3.64
N LEU A 133 3.38 -6.75 4.27
CA LEU A 133 4.40 -7.79 4.14
C LEU A 133 4.57 -8.24 2.68
N LEU A 134 3.46 -8.38 1.94
CA LEU A 134 3.52 -8.67 0.51
C LEU A 134 4.17 -7.53 -0.29
N TYR A 135 3.81 -6.28 0.01
CA TYR A 135 4.40 -5.10 -0.61
C TYR A 135 5.91 -5.05 -0.37
N ASP A 136 6.35 -5.22 0.87
CA ASP A 136 7.77 -5.17 1.24
C ASP A 136 8.52 -6.33 0.57
N ALA A 137 7.94 -7.53 0.56
CA ALA A 137 8.55 -8.67 -0.14
C ALA A 137 8.65 -8.43 -1.66
N TRP A 138 7.62 -7.87 -2.28
CA TRP A 138 7.58 -7.59 -3.72
C TRP A 138 8.55 -6.48 -4.13
N THR A 139 8.61 -5.39 -3.36
CA THR A 139 9.51 -4.27 -3.66
C THR A 139 10.97 -4.63 -3.40
N ASN A 140 11.28 -5.45 -2.38
CA ASN A 140 12.62 -5.98 -2.19
C ASN A 140 13.05 -6.94 -3.30
N PHE A 141 12.12 -7.75 -3.82
CA PHE A 141 12.38 -8.54 -5.02
C PHE A 141 12.77 -7.63 -6.19
N GLY A 142 12.07 -6.49 -6.36
CA GLY A 142 12.41 -5.46 -7.33
C GLY A 142 13.80 -4.85 -7.15
N TRP A 143 14.21 -4.59 -5.92
CA TRP A 143 15.57 -4.12 -5.62
C TRP A 143 16.65 -5.16 -5.98
N TRP A 144 16.37 -6.44 -5.74
CA TRP A 144 17.29 -7.53 -6.03
C TRP A 144 17.47 -7.79 -7.53
N ILE A 145 16.38 -7.88 -8.30
CA ILE A 145 16.44 -8.06 -9.75
C ILE A 145 17.00 -6.83 -10.47
N GLY A 146 16.92 -5.66 -9.82
CA GLY A 146 17.54 -4.44 -10.30
C GLY A 146 19.07 -4.44 -10.25
N PRO A 147 19.69 -3.28 -10.53
CA PRO A 147 21.15 -3.17 -10.63
C PRO A 147 21.86 -3.10 -9.27
N TYR A 148 21.15 -3.25 -8.15
CA TYR A 148 21.67 -2.89 -6.82
C TYR A 148 22.30 -4.05 -6.05
N TYR A 149 21.94 -5.29 -6.38
CA TYR A 149 22.45 -6.48 -5.70
C TYR A 149 22.97 -7.52 -6.70
N PRO A 150 23.95 -8.35 -6.33
CA PRO A 150 24.33 -9.50 -7.14
C PRO A 150 23.16 -10.48 -7.34
N HIS A 151 23.02 -11.00 -8.55
CA HIS A 151 21.96 -11.94 -8.93
C HIS A 151 22.31 -13.37 -8.48
N THR A 152 22.61 -13.52 -7.19
CA THR A 152 22.97 -14.78 -6.52
C THR A 152 22.06 -15.00 -5.30
N VAL A 153 22.04 -16.22 -4.75
CA VAL A 153 21.30 -16.54 -3.52
C VAL A 153 21.76 -15.68 -2.35
N ASP A 154 23.07 -15.42 -2.24
CA ASP A 154 23.62 -14.55 -1.19
C ASP A 154 23.21 -13.09 -1.39
N GLY A 155 23.17 -12.60 -2.63
CA GLY A 155 22.67 -11.27 -2.95
C GLY A 155 21.19 -11.09 -2.63
N LEU A 156 20.37 -12.12 -2.90
CA LEU A 156 18.96 -12.16 -2.53
C LEU A 156 18.79 -12.12 -1.00
N ALA A 157 19.50 -13.00 -0.28
CA ALA A 157 19.46 -13.06 1.17
C ALA A 157 19.90 -11.73 1.80
N LEU A 158 20.95 -11.11 1.26
CA LEU A 158 21.42 -9.80 1.69
C LEU A 158 20.35 -8.72 1.48
N CYS A 159 19.75 -8.64 0.29
CA CYS A 159 18.71 -7.66 -0.04
C CYS A 159 17.52 -7.72 0.95
N TYR A 160 17.01 -8.93 1.23
CA TYR A 160 15.90 -9.10 2.17
C TYR A 160 16.32 -8.86 3.62
N THR A 161 17.54 -9.23 3.99
CA THR A 161 18.04 -9.00 5.36
C THR A 161 18.18 -7.51 5.65
N LEU A 162 18.69 -6.74 4.69
CA LEU A 162 18.84 -5.29 4.86
C LEU A 162 17.51 -4.55 4.91
N ALA A 163 16.45 -5.12 4.35
CA ALA A 163 15.13 -4.50 4.37
C ALA A 163 14.35 -4.64 5.69
N ILE A 164 14.79 -5.53 6.61
CA ILE A 164 14.08 -5.82 7.86
C ILE A 164 13.72 -4.56 8.68
N PRO A 165 14.63 -3.59 8.89
CA PRO A 165 14.32 -2.36 9.63
C PRO A 165 13.13 -1.57 9.06
N PHE A 166 13.05 -1.47 7.72
CA PHE A 166 11.94 -0.82 7.02
C PHE A 166 10.64 -1.61 7.18
N THR A 167 10.67 -2.92 6.93
CA THR A 167 9.50 -3.81 7.06
C THR A 167 8.91 -3.77 8.48
N VAL A 168 9.77 -3.76 9.51
CA VAL A 168 9.32 -3.65 10.91
C VAL A 168 8.57 -2.34 11.14
N TRP A 169 9.11 -1.21 10.69
CA TRP A 169 8.41 0.07 10.82
C TRP A 169 7.10 0.10 10.03
N HIS A 170 7.10 -0.40 8.80
CA HIS A 170 5.94 -0.39 7.92
C HIS A 170 4.78 -1.23 8.49
N VAL A 171 5.09 -2.40 9.07
CA VAL A 171 4.10 -3.24 9.76
C VAL A 171 3.58 -2.57 11.04
N LEU A 172 4.48 -2.04 11.89
CA LEU A 172 4.10 -1.42 13.16
C LEU A 172 3.20 -0.20 12.95
N SER A 173 3.62 0.73 12.09
CA SER A 173 2.89 1.95 11.79
C SER A 173 1.52 1.65 11.16
N THR A 174 1.45 0.72 10.21
CA THR A 174 0.19 0.28 9.61
C THR A 174 -0.73 -0.39 10.64
N GLY A 175 -0.19 -1.28 11.47
CA GLY A 175 -0.95 -1.98 12.51
C GLY A 175 -1.57 -1.02 13.54
N LEU A 176 -0.78 -0.05 14.02
CA LEU A 176 -1.22 0.97 14.97
C LEU A 176 -2.37 1.82 14.40
N VAL A 177 -2.23 2.26 13.14
CA VAL A 177 -3.28 3.05 12.49
C VAL A 177 -4.54 2.22 12.25
N LEU A 178 -4.41 0.95 11.84
CA LEU A 178 -5.56 0.08 11.63
C LEU A 178 -6.29 -0.28 12.92
N MET A 179 -5.61 -0.32 14.05
CA MET A 179 -6.24 -0.53 15.36
C MET A 179 -7.34 0.51 15.63
N VAL A 180 -7.10 1.76 15.20
CA VAL A 180 -8.06 2.87 15.36
C VAL A 180 -9.03 2.94 14.18
N ILE A 181 -8.53 2.79 12.95
CA ILE A 181 -9.32 3.04 11.74
C ILE A 181 -10.25 1.87 11.37
N ALA A 182 -9.88 0.62 11.65
CA ALA A 182 -10.66 -0.54 11.20
C ALA A 182 -12.12 -0.55 11.69
N PRO A 183 -12.43 -0.28 12.98
CA PRO A 183 -13.82 -0.20 13.44
C PRO A 183 -14.61 0.91 12.74
N VAL A 184 -13.99 2.08 12.56
CA VAL A 184 -14.60 3.25 11.90
C VAL A 184 -14.94 2.94 10.45
N VAL A 185 -14.00 2.32 9.72
CA VAL A 185 -14.20 1.92 8.33
C VAL A 185 -15.33 0.92 8.20
N LEU A 186 -15.40 -0.08 9.09
CA LEU A 186 -16.45 -1.09 9.06
C LEU A 186 -17.82 -0.51 9.37
N TYR A 187 -17.90 0.48 10.26
CA TYR A 187 -19.15 1.19 10.56
C TYR A 187 -19.69 1.93 9.34
N PHE A 188 -18.84 2.66 8.61
CA PHE A 188 -19.25 3.41 7.41
C PHE A 188 -19.24 2.60 6.11
N LYS A 189 -18.81 1.34 6.16
CA LYS A 189 -18.59 0.51 4.97
C LYS A 189 -19.85 0.37 4.13
N ASP A 190 -20.99 0.02 4.73
CA ASP A 190 -22.21 -0.28 3.98
C ASP A 190 -22.81 0.97 3.33
N ALA A 191 -22.81 2.10 4.04
CA ALA A 191 -23.21 3.39 3.50
C ALA A 191 -22.31 3.81 2.31
N THR A 192 -21.01 3.52 2.39
CA THR A 192 -20.05 3.86 1.33
C THR A 192 -20.14 2.88 0.16
N MET A 193 -20.36 1.60 0.42
CA MET A 193 -20.55 0.58 -0.61
C MET A 193 -21.80 0.80 -1.45
N GLN A 194 -22.84 1.41 -0.86
CA GLN A 194 -23.99 1.88 -1.63
C GLN A 194 -23.63 2.94 -2.67
N LEU A 195 -22.44 3.55 -2.62
CA LEU A 195 -21.91 4.46 -3.64
C LEU A 195 -21.25 3.75 -4.82
N SER A 196 -20.81 2.50 -4.65
CA SER A 196 -20.20 1.74 -5.74
C SER A 196 -21.19 1.49 -6.87
N SER A 197 -20.81 1.91 -8.08
CA SER A 197 -21.37 1.41 -9.33
C SER A 197 -21.18 -0.10 -9.46
N LYS A 198 -22.05 -0.76 -10.25
CA LYS A 198 -21.95 -2.19 -10.58
C LYS A 198 -21.88 -2.33 -12.09
N GLN A 199 -20.78 -1.89 -12.71
CA GLN A 199 -20.54 -2.23 -14.11
C GLN A 199 -19.84 -3.59 -14.23
N PRO A 200 -20.18 -4.43 -15.22
CA PRO A 200 -19.56 -5.74 -15.39
C PRO A 200 -18.05 -5.65 -15.67
N LEU A 201 -17.61 -4.59 -16.35
CA LEU A 201 -16.19 -4.34 -16.66
C LEU A 201 -15.35 -4.05 -15.40
N GLU A 202 -15.95 -3.38 -14.39
CA GLU A 202 -15.31 -3.03 -13.12
C GLU A 202 -14.91 -4.27 -12.30
N LYS A 203 -15.46 -5.45 -12.59
CA LYS A 203 -15.20 -6.68 -11.83
C LYS A 203 -13.79 -7.22 -12.07
N TYR A 204 -13.30 -7.17 -13.31
CA TYR A 204 -12.02 -7.77 -13.71
C TYR A 204 -10.90 -6.73 -13.87
N MET A 205 -11.26 -5.47 -14.08
CA MET A 205 -10.29 -4.42 -14.33
C MET A 205 -9.24 -4.25 -13.21
N PRO A 206 -9.59 -4.28 -11.90
CA PRO A 206 -8.58 -4.11 -10.84
C PRO A 206 -7.53 -5.22 -10.87
N LEU A 207 -7.96 -6.46 -11.08
CA LEU A 207 -7.07 -7.61 -11.21
C LEU A 207 -6.18 -7.46 -12.45
N ALA A 208 -6.77 -7.21 -13.62
CA ALA A 208 -6.04 -7.04 -14.87
C ALA A 208 -5.02 -5.90 -14.79
N ALA A 209 -5.42 -4.73 -14.29
CA ALA A 209 -4.53 -3.57 -14.15
C ALA A 209 -3.40 -3.82 -13.15
N SER A 210 -3.67 -4.51 -12.04
CA SER A 210 -2.62 -4.86 -11.06
C SER A 210 -1.61 -5.84 -11.64
N LEU A 211 -2.09 -6.85 -12.39
CA LEU A 211 -1.23 -7.82 -13.08
C LEU A 211 -0.42 -7.16 -14.21
N LEU A 212 -1.02 -6.23 -14.95
CA LEU A 212 -0.31 -5.47 -15.99
C LEU A 212 0.78 -4.59 -15.40
N LEU A 213 0.52 -3.88 -14.28
CA LEU A 213 1.54 -3.10 -13.58
C LEU A 213 2.66 -3.98 -13.04
N ALA A 214 2.33 -5.15 -12.49
CA ALA A 214 3.32 -6.11 -12.02
C ALA A 214 4.18 -6.66 -13.17
N ALA A 215 3.56 -7.04 -14.29
CA ALA A 215 4.27 -7.49 -15.48
C ALA A 215 5.16 -6.38 -16.04
N ALA A 216 4.67 -5.14 -16.10
CA ALA A 216 5.46 -3.98 -16.53
C ALA A 216 6.67 -3.75 -15.61
N SER A 217 6.52 -3.91 -14.29
CA SER A 217 7.64 -3.78 -13.35
C SER A 217 8.72 -4.84 -13.59
N LEU A 218 8.34 -6.08 -13.90
CA LEU A 218 9.27 -7.16 -14.22
C LEU A 218 9.94 -6.95 -15.59
N LEU A 219 9.19 -6.48 -16.60
CA LEU A 219 9.74 -6.23 -17.93
C LEU A 219 10.74 -5.07 -17.93
N MET A 220 10.52 -4.05 -17.10
CA MET A 220 11.48 -2.97 -16.92
C MET A 220 12.74 -3.43 -16.17
N ALA A 221 12.65 -4.56 -15.46
CA ALA A 221 13.74 -5.08 -14.67
C ALA A 221 14.73 -5.95 -15.44
N LEU A 222 14.31 -6.49 -16.59
CA LEU A 222 15.10 -7.29 -17.52
C LEU A 222 15.86 -6.39 -18.49
#